data_AF-A0A0A2VY82-F1
#
_entry.id   AF-A0A0A2VY82-F1
#
_cell.length_a   1.000
_cell.length_b   1.000
_cell.length_c   1.000
_cell.angle_alpha   90.00
_cell.angle_beta   90.00
_cell.angle_gamma   90.00
#
_symmetry.space_group_name_H-M   'P 1'
#
loop_
_entity.id
_entity.type
_entity.pdbx_description
1 polymer ?
#
loop_
_entity_poly.entity_id
_entity_poly.type
_entity_poly.pdbx_seq_one_letter_code
_entity_poly.pdbx_strand_id
1 'polypeptide(L)'
;MTIKPPVPPFTLETAKQKVRLAEDAWNSRDPERVSQVYALNTHWRNRAEFVDGREAVVGFLTRKWQRELDYRLIKEIWAHDGNRIAVRFAYEWHDDSGNWFRSFGNENWEFDEQGLMINRHACINDTPIKESERAFFWPLGRRPDDHPELSLDGAPEWAKVQAMLPPLAGKQVLDLGCGYGWFCRYARDAGAARTVGLDVSTLMLAKAREMTDGPGIEYRREDLSTLRLPANSIDVAYSSLALHYLEDIHPLFATLEQALVPGGKLVFTAEHPIYTAPLEQAWLQDRTGQRSWPVNHYQQEGERLSNWFAEGVKKQHRRLATWINALIESGFVIEKLDEWGPEAEQIALNPALAEEAERPMIFLLAAGKPQR
;
A
#
# COMPACT_ATOMS: atom_id res chain seq x y z
N MET A 1 10.01 38.64 -13.03
CA MET A 1 9.01 37.62 -12.68
C MET A 1 9.70 36.28 -12.63
N THR A 2 9.59 35.56 -11.52
CA THR A 2 10.31 34.29 -11.31
C THR A 2 9.46 33.13 -11.81
N ILE A 3 9.88 32.48 -12.90
CA ILE A 3 9.22 31.28 -13.42
C ILE A 3 9.74 30.06 -12.64
N LYS A 4 8.83 29.15 -12.26
CA LYS A 4 9.13 27.91 -11.54
C LYS A 4 8.72 26.70 -12.39
N PRO A 5 9.56 26.25 -13.33
CA PRO A 5 9.25 25.05 -14.10
C PRO A 5 9.19 23.80 -13.21
N PRO A 6 8.44 22.75 -13.60
CA PRO A 6 7.51 22.70 -14.74
C PRO A 6 6.30 23.66 -14.59
N VAL A 7 5.80 24.20 -15.69
CA VAL A 7 4.64 25.13 -15.74
C VAL A 7 3.43 24.43 -16.37
N PRO A 8 2.19 24.82 -16.03
CA PRO A 8 0.99 24.25 -16.65
C PRO A 8 0.81 24.67 -18.13
N PRO A 9 0.00 23.94 -18.93
CA PRO A 9 -0.72 22.73 -18.56
C PRO A 9 0.20 21.52 -18.37
N PHE A 10 -0.07 20.69 -17.37
CA PHE A 10 0.79 19.57 -17.02
C PHE A 10 0.45 18.31 -17.83
N THR A 11 1.50 17.67 -18.36
CA THR A 11 1.51 16.24 -18.69
C THR A 11 1.78 15.41 -17.43
N LEU A 12 1.51 14.10 -17.48
CA LEU A 12 1.80 13.18 -16.36
C LEU A 12 3.27 13.27 -15.93
N GLU A 13 4.20 13.25 -16.88
CA GLU A 13 5.64 13.36 -16.63
C GLU A 13 6.01 14.67 -15.93
N THR A 14 5.52 15.80 -16.45
CA THR A 14 5.79 17.11 -15.83
C THR A 14 5.10 17.28 -14.48
N ALA A 15 3.95 16.64 -14.26
CA ALA A 15 3.26 16.65 -12.98
C ALA A 15 4.01 15.80 -11.93
N LYS A 16 4.49 14.60 -12.30
CA LYS A 16 5.38 13.78 -11.46
C LYS A 16 6.64 14.55 -11.06
N GLN A 17 7.27 15.21 -12.03
CA GLN A 17 8.43 16.07 -11.76
C GLN A 17 8.08 17.22 -10.80
N LYS A 18 6.92 17.86 -10.98
CA LYS A 18 6.44 18.93 -10.08
C LYS A 18 6.23 18.42 -8.65
N VAL A 19 5.64 17.24 -8.48
CA VAL A 19 5.43 16.57 -7.19
C VAL A 19 6.77 16.25 -6.52
N ARG A 20 7.73 15.68 -7.26
CA ARG A 20 9.08 15.36 -6.74
C ARG A 20 9.84 16.62 -6.30
N LEU A 21 9.80 17.69 -7.09
CA LEU A 21 10.41 18.97 -6.70
C LEU A 21 9.79 19.57 -5.44
N ALA A 22 8.47 19.44 -5.27
CA ALA A 22 7.80 19.84 -4.05
C ALA A 22 8.21 18.94 -2.87
N GLU A 23 8.24 17.62 -3.04
CA GLU A 23 8.74 16.68 -2.03
C GLU A 23 10.16 17.07 -1.55
N ASP A 24 11.08 17.29 -2.49
CA ASP A 24 12.47 17.66 -2.22
C ASP A 24 12.57 18.99 -1.44
N ALA A 25 11.74 19.97 -1.79
CA ALA A 25 11.69 21.24 -1.08
C ALA A 25 11.18 21.04 0.35
N TRP A 26 10.06 20.34 0.56
CA TRP A 26 9.51 20.10 1.89
C TRP A 26 10.45 19.28 2.77
N ASN A 27 11.15 18.30 2.18
CA ASN A 27 12.18 17.52 2.85
C ASN A 27 13.44 18.33 3.20
N SER A 28 13.59 19.59 2.80
CA SER A 28 14.62 20.49 3.33
C SER A 28 14.27 21.05 4.71
N ARG A 29 12.98 21.08 5.07
CA ARG A 29 12.43 21.72 6.28
C ARG A 29 12.85 23.18 6.43
N ASP A 30 13.09 23.87 5.31
CA ASP A 30 13.45 25.29 5.26
C ASP A 30 12.20 26.09 4.82
N PRO A 31 11.57 26.86 5.74
CA PRO A 31 10.39 27.66 5.44
C PRO A 31 10.58 28.61 4.26
N GLU A 32 11.75 29.25 4.14
CA GLU A 32 12.02 30.23 3.09
C GLU A 32 12.21 29.56 1.75
N ARG A 33 12.93 28.44 1.71
CA ARG A 33 13.11 27.65 0.50
C ARG A 33 11.79 27.09 -0.01
N VAL A 34 10.97 26.55 0.90
CA VAL A 34 9.67 25.95 0.55
C VAL A 34 8.68 27.02 0.11
N SER A 35 8.69 28.22 0.72
CA SER A 35 7.76 29.30 0.36
C SER A 35 7.94 29.78 -1.09
N GLN A 36 9.12 29.59 -1.70
CA GLN A 36 9.42 30.06 -3.07
C GLN A 36 8.59 29.40 -4.18
N VAL A 37 7.89 28.29 -3.91
CA VAL A 37 7.04 27.63 -4.92
C VAL A 37 5.59 28.12 -4.92
N TYR A 38 5.21 28.98 -3.97
CA TYR A 38 3.85 29.52 -3.86
C TYR A 38 3.78 30.94 -4.37
N ALA A 39 2.66 31.36 -4.95
CA ALA A 39 2.46 32.75 -5.37
C ALA A 39 2.48 33.70 -4.16
N LEU A 40 2.77 34.99 -4.37
CA LEU A 40 2.75 35.98 -3.27
C LEU A 40 1.37 36.07 -2.61
N ASN A 41 0.31 35.89 -3.40
CA ASN A 41 -1.10 35.84 -3.02
C ASN A 41 -1.65 34.40 -2.91
N THR A 42 -0.82 33.42 -2.55
CA THR A 42 -1.29 32.03 -2.39
C THR A 42 -2.35 31.91 -1.30
N HIS A 43 -3.32 31.02 -1.48
CA HIS A 43 -4.36 30.69 -0.50
C HIS A 43 -4.27 29.22 -0.10
N TRP A 44 -4.14 28.97 1.20
CA TRP A 44 -4.05 27.61 1.72
C TRP A 44 -5.20 27.29 2.66
N ARG A 45 -5.60 26.03 2.63
CA ARG A 45 -6.22 25.37 3.77
C ARG A 45 -5.36 24.16 4.14
N ASN A 46 -4.80 24.16 5.34
CA ASN A 46 -4.04 23.05 5.88
C ASN A 46 -4.73 22.52 7.14
N ARG A 47 -5.35 21.34 7.04
CA ARG A 47 -6.29 20.82 8.04
C ARG A 47 -7.46 21.81 8.24
N ALA A 48 -7.56 22.40 9.43
CA ALA A 48 -8.55 23.43 9.78
C ALA A 48 -7.97 24.86 9.80
N GLU A 49 -6.67 25.02 9.50
CA GLU A 49 -6.00 26.33 9.46
C GLU A 49 -6.00 26.87 8.04
N PHE A 50 -6.27 28.17 7.91
CA PHE A 50 -6.20 28.90 6.65
C PHE A 50 -4.99 29.82 6.67
N VAL A 51 -4.26 29.88 5.56
CA VAL A 51 -3.01 30.64 5.45
C VAL A 51 -3.02 31.42 4.14
N ASP A 52 -3.03 32.75 4.25
CA ASP A 52 -3.17 33.67 3.12
C ASP A 52 -1.89 34.47 2.90
N GLY A 53 -1.28 34.27 1.73
CA GLY A 53 -0.04 34.93 1.31
C GLY A 53 1.23 34.17 1.67
N ARG A 54 2.29 34.40 0.88
CA ARG A 54 3.58 33.68 1.03
C ARG A 54 4.25 33.94 2.39
N GLU A 55 4.12 35.14 2.94
CA GLU A 55 4.65 35.46 4.27
C GLU A 55 3.98 34.63 5.37
N ALA A 56 2.64 34.51 5.32
CA ALA A 56 1.90 33.68 6.25
C ALA A 56 2.28 32.19 6.11
N VAL A 57 2.58 31.74 4.88
CA VAL A 57 3.13 30.40 4.62
C VAL A 57 4.46 30.17 5.32
N VAL A 58 5.40 31.13 5.26
CA VAL A 58 6.67 31.04 6.01
C VAL A 58 6.41 30.91 7.52
N GLY A 59 5.48 31.70 8.06
CA GLY A 59 5.06 31.62 9.46
C GLY A 59 4.48 30.25 9.83
N PHE A 60 3.60 29.70 9.00
CA PHE A 60 3.02 28.36 9.18
C PHE A 60 4.10 27.27 9.17
N LEU A 61 4.99 27.29 8.17
CA LEU A 61 6.05 26.29 8.02
C LEU A 61 7.08 26.36 9.16
N THR A 62 7.39 27.56 9.64
CA THR A 62 8.23 27.75 10.83
C THR A 62 7.64 27.06 12.04
N ARG A 63 6.33 27.26 12.32
CA ARG A 63 5.64 26.58 13.43
C ARG A 63 5.58 25.07 13.22
N LYS A 64 5.35 24.62 11.98
CA LYS A 64 5.26 23.20 11.63
C LYS A 64 6.54 22.46 12.03
N TRP A 65 7.71 22.94 11.61
CA TRP A 65 8.98 22.23 11.86
C TRP A 65 9.63 22.56 13.21
N GLN A 66 9.05 23.48 14.00
CA GLN A 66 9.31 23.53 15.45
C GLN A 66 8.65 22.38 16.20
N ARG A 67 7.53 21.85 15.68
CA ARG A 67 6.78 20.75 16.28
C ARG A 67 7.13 19.39 15.67
N GLU A 68 7.22 19.32 14.35
CA GLU A 68 7.41 18.08 13.60
C GLU A 68 8.89 17.81 13.34
N LEU A 69 9.56 17.22 14.33
CA LEU A 69 11.00 16.96 14.31
C LEU A 69 11.34 15.70 13.49
N ASP A 70 12.57 15.64 12.97
CA ASP A 70 13.08 14.56 12.11
C ASP A 70 12.18 14.20 10.90
N TYR A 71 11.45 15.20 10.43
CA TYR A 71 10.50 15.14 9.33
C TYR A 71 11.07 14.50 8.06
N ARG A 72 10.40 13.44 7.58
CA ARG A 72 10.69 12.77 6.30
C ARG A 72 9.40 12.53 5.54
N LEU A 73 9.35 12.96 4.29
CA LEU A 73 8.14 12.99 3.47
C LEU A 73 8.33 12.23 2.16
N ILE A 74 7.29 11.50 1.78
CA ILE A 74 7.10 10.94 0.43
C ILE A 74 5.82 11.52 -0.16
N LYS A 75 5.89 12.07 -1.36
CA LYS A 75 4.74 12.51 -2.15
C LYS A 75 4.65 11.65 -3.41
N GLU A 76 3.43 11.30 -3.77
CA GLU A 76 3.11 10.54 -4.97
C GLU A 76 1.96 11.23 -5.69
N ILE A 77 2.08 11.37 -7.01
CA ILE A 77 0.99 11.94 -7.82
C ILE A 77 -0.24 11.03 -7.74
N TRP A 78 -1.41 11.64 -7.60
CA TRP A 78 -2.70 10.94 -7.68
C TRP A 78 -3.38 11.15 -9.03
N ALA A 79 -3.48 12.40 -9.46
CA ALA A 79 -4.08 12.81 -10.73
C ALA A 79 -3.58 14.21 -11.11
N HIS A 80 -3.75 14.60 -12.37
CA HIS A 80 -3.52 15.96 -12.84
C HIS A 80 -4.57 16.34 -13.90
N ASP A 81 -4.90 17.63 -13.99
CA ASP A 81 -5.78 18.17 -15.03
C ASP A 81 -5.45 19.66 -15.24
N GLY A 82 -5.09 20.03 -16.48
CA GLY A 82 -4.70 21.40 -16.82
C GLY A 82 -3.62 21.97 -15.89
N ASN A 83 -3.99 22.96 -15.07
CA ASN A 83 -3.12 23.61 -14.10
C ASN A 83 -3.24 23.06 -12.67
N ARG A 84 -3.86 21.90 -12.48
CA ARG A 84 -4.12 21.29 -11.17
C ARG A 84 -3.41 19.94 -11.02
N ILE A 85 -2.98 19.64 -9.80
CA ILE A 85 -2.38 18.36 -9.42
C ILE A 85 -2.99 17.91 -8.10
N ALA A 86 -3.44 16.65 -8.05
CA ALA A 86 -3.83 15.96 -6.83
C ALA A 86 -2.70 15.03 -6.39
N VAL A 87 -2.39 15.01 -5.10
CA VAL A 87 -1.22 14.34 -4.53
C VAL A 87 -1.63 13.56 -3.29
N ARG A 88 -1.09 12.34 -3.17
CA ARG A 88 -1.06 11.61 -1.90
C ARG A 88 0.32 11.75 -1.28
N PHE A 89 0.39 11.74 0.04
CA PHE A 89 1.67 11.76 0.71
C PHE A 89 1.59 11.13 2.09
N ALA A 90 2.74 10.70 2.57
CA ALA A 90 2.92 10.36 3.97
C ALA A 90 4.22 10.96 4.48
N TYR A 91 4.26 11.33 5.75
CA TYR A 91 5.49 11.75 6.40
C TYR A 91 5.60 11.21 7.82
N GLU A 92 6.83 10.97 8.26
CA GLU A 92 7.17 10.54 9.62
C GLU A 92 7.90 11.65 10.35
N TRP A 93 7.59 11.80 11.63
CA TRP A 93 8.15 12.80 12.52
C TRP A 93 7.96 12.39 13.98
N HIS A 94 8.66 13.05 14.90
CA HIS A 94 8.38 12.96 16.33
C HIS A 94 8.19 14.33 16.95
N ASP A 95 7.44 14.39 18.05
CA ASP A 95 7.28 15.60 18.84
C ASP A 95 8.48 15.85 19.78
N ASP A 96 8.45 16.95 20.52
CA ASP A 96 9.47 17.32 21.52
C ASP A 96 9.55 16.34 22.71
N SER A 97 8.51 15.51 22.88
CA SER A 97 8.43 14.46 23.89
C SER A 97 8.95 13.10 23.37
N GLY A 98 9.35 13.03 22.10
CA GLY A 98 9.87 11.82 21.46
C GLY A 98 8.80 10.84 20.99
N ASN A 99 7.52 11.22 20.99
CA ASN A 99 6.45 10.37 20.45
C ASN A 99 6.49 10.43 18.92
N TRP A 100 6.54 9.28 18.27
CA TRP A 100 6.57 9.19 16.82
C TRP A 100 5.18 9.15 16.21
N PHE A 101 5.06 9.73 15.02
CA PHE A 101 3.84 9.78 14.24
C PHE A 101 4.12 9.49 12.77
N ARG A 102 3.18 8.81 12.12
CA ARG A 102 3.05 8.78 10.67
C ARG A 102 1.81 9.56 10.28
N SER A 103 2.01 10.61 9.50
CA SER A 103 0.94 11.47 9.00
C SER A 103 0.61 11.08 7.57
N PHE A 104 -0.65 10.79 7.31
CA PHE A 104 -1.16 10.49 5.96
C PHE A 104 -1.94 11.69 5.45
N GLY A 105 -1.71 12.07 4.20
CA GLY A 105 -2.30 13.27 3.65
C GLY A 105 -2.68 13.18 2.18
N ASN A 106 -3.68 13.98 1.85
CA ASN A 106 -4.05 14.33 0.49
C ASN A 106 -3.94 15.84 0.33
N GLU A 107 -3.36 16.28 -0.77
CA GLU A 107 -3.35 17.68 -1.12
C GLU A 107 -3.67 17.93 -2.58
N ASN A 108 -4.39 19.03 -2.83
CA ASN A 108 -4.79 19.50 -4.14
C ASN A 108 -4.15 20.86 -4.38
N TRP A 109 -3.45 20.96 -5.51
CA TRP A 109 -2.67 22.12 -5.91
C TRP A 109 -3.26 22.73 -7.16
N GLU A 110 -3.26 24.06 -7.22
CA GLU A 110 -3.57 24.82 -8.42
C GLU A 110 -2.45 25.84 -8.65
N PHE A 111 -2.00 25.95 -9.90
CA PHE A 111 -0.85 26.75 -10.29
C PHE A 111 -1.23 27.88 -11.26
N ASP A 112 -0.50 28.98 -11.19
CA ASP A 112 -0.53 30.02 -12.23
C ASP A 112 0.34 29.65 -13.44
N GLU A 113 0.29 30.49 -14.49
CA GLU A 113 1.06 30.30 -15.73
C GLU A 113 2.59 30.35 -15.52
N GLN A 114 3.05 30.93 -14.40
CA GLN A 114 4.47 30.97 -14.04
C GLN A 114 4.91 29.72 -13.26
N GLY A 115 3.98 28.80 -12.97
CA GLY A 115 4.22 27.57 -12.23
C GLY A 115 4.29 27.76 -10.72
N LEU A 116 3.83 28.90 -10.19
CA LEU A 116 3.69 29.12 -8.76
C LEU A 116 2.32 28.64 -8.29
N MET A 117 2.28 28.02 -7.11
CA MET A 117 1.04 27.48 -6.55
C MET A 117 0.19 28.61 -5.95
N ILE A 118 -1.00 28.82 -6.52
CA ILE A 118 -1.96 29.84 -6.09
C ILE A 118 -2.96 29.29 -5.07
N ASN A 119 -3.33 28.00 -5.15
CA ASN A 119 -4.17 27.35 -4.14
C ASN A 119 -3.54 26.04 -3.67
N ARG A 120 -3.57 25.82 -2.34
CA ARG A 120 -3.15 24.56 -1.70
C ARG A 120 -4.19 24.11 -0.68
N HIS A 121 -4.89 23.02 -0.96
CA HIS A 121 -5.81 22.40 -0.01
C HIS A 121 -5.24 21.08 0.47
N ALA A 122 -4.92 20.96 1.76
CA ALA A 122 -4.33 19.77 2.36
C ALA A 122 -5.16 19.26 3.55
N CYS A 123 -5.53 17.98 3.50
CA CYS A 123 -6.09 17.23 4.62
C CYS A 123 -5.05 16.22 5.10
N ILE A 124 -4.81 16.17 6.41
CA ILE A 124 -3.75 15.36 7.02
C ILE A 124 -4.28 14.76 8.31
N ASN A 125 -4.07 13.46 8.50
CA ASN A 125 -4.40 12.72 9.71
C ASN A 125 -3.12 12.12 10.30
N ASP A 126 -2.91 12.31 11.60
CA ASP A 126 -1.75 11.79 12.31
C ASP A 126 -2.12 10.46 12.98
N THR A 127 -1.27 9.46 12.78
CA THR A 127 -1.37 8.17 13.46
C THR A 127 -0.13 8.02 14.35
N PRO A 128 -0.29 7.87 15.68
CA PRO A 128 0.82 7.53 16.55
C PRO A 128 1.46 6.20 16.12
N ILE A 129 2.79 6.16 16.12
CA ILE A 129 3.56 4.95 15.85
C ILE A 129 4.67 4.81 16.90
N LYS A 130 5.17 3.59 17.10
CA LYS A 130 6.42 3.37 17.82
C LYS A 130 7.59 3.78 16.92
N GLU A 131 8.73 4.16 17.51
CA GLU A 131 9.95 4.44 16.73
C GLU A 131 10.35 3.25 15.84
N SER A 132 10.16 2.02 16.35
CA SER A 132 10.42 0.78 15.62
C SER A 132 9.51 0.54 14.41
N GLU A 133 8.38 1.24 14.34
CA GLU A 133 7.40 1.10 13.25
C GLU A 133 7.64 2.10 12.11
N ARG A 134 8.66 2.96 12.23
CA ARG A 134 9.08 3.87 11.16
C ARG A 134 9.45 3.10 9.90
N ALA A 135 9.22 3.73 8.76
CA ALA A 135 9.49 3.17 7.44
C ALA A 135 10.34 4.12 6.58
N PHE A 136 10.52 5.38 6.98
CA PHE A 136 11.22 6.39 6.19
C PHE A 136 12.65 6.56 6.72
N PHE A 137 13.59 5.92 6.03
CA PHE A 137 15.00 5.86 6.44
C PHE A 137 15.92 6.41 5.36
N TRP A 138 16.26 7.69 5.49
CA TRP A 138 17.34 8.34 4.75
C TRP A 138 17.90 9.52 5.57
N PRO A 139 19.12 10.03 5.26
CA PRO A 139 19.63 11.25 5.87
C PRO A 139 18.66 12.42 5.69
N LEU A 140 18.46 13.24 6.71
CA LEU A 140 17.48 14.33 6.65
C LEU A 140 17.73 15.26 5.45
N GLY A 141 16.81 15.27 4.51
CA GLY A 141 16.97 15.97 3.24
C GLY A 141 16.18 15.27 2.14
N ARG A 142 16.54 15.58 0.89
CA ARG A 142 15.95 14.95 -0.30
C ARG A 142 15.93 13.42 -0.16
N ARG A 143 14.76 12.82 -0.38
CA ARG A 143 14.62 11.37 -0.45
C ARG A 143 15.49 10.83 -1.61
N PRO A 144 16.29 9.77 -1.41
CA PRO A 144 17.07 9.14 -2.47
C PRO A 144 16.20 8.75 -3.68
N ASP A 145 16.79 8.66 -4.87
CA ASP A 145 16.06 8.33 -6.11
C ASP A 145 15.62 6.87 -6.18
N ASP A 146 16.28 6.02 -5.42
CA ASP A 146 16.06 4.58 -5.31
C ASP A 146 15.20 4.19 -4.09
N HIS A 147 14.78 5.16 -3.27
CA HIS A 147 13.87 4.89 -2.15
C HIS A 147 12.46 4.57 -2.68
N PRO A 148 11.80 3.50 -2.18
CA PRO A 148 10.46 3.09 -2.61
C PRO A 148 9.41 4.23 -2.60
N GLU A 149 8.47 4.17 -3.55
CA GLU A 149 7.30 5.06 -3.63
C GLU A 149 6.19 4.65 -2.65
N LEU A 150 5.04 5.33 -2.70
CA LEU A 150 3.93 5.16 -1.76
C LEU A 150 2.94 4.04 -2.16
N SER A 151 3.10 3.42 -3.33
CA SER A 151 2.20 2.43 -3.94
C SER A 151 2.78 1.00 -3.98
N LEU A 152 1.98 0.02 -4.45
CA LEU A 152 2.32 -1.43 -4.46
C LEU A 152 3.51 -1.82 -5.36
N ASP A 153 3.99 -0.94 -6.25
CA ASP A 153 5.30 -1.14 -6.89
C ASP A 153 6.46 -1.10 -5.86
N GLY A 154 6.19 -0.61 -4.65
CA GLY A 154 7.06 -0.71 -3.47
C GLY A 154 6.78 -1.91 -2.57
N ALA A 155 5.82 -2.79 -2.88
CA ALA A 155 5.56 -4.01 -2.11
C ALA A 155 6.70 -5.01 -2.39
N PRO A 156 7.53 -5.33 -1.39
CA PRO A 156 8.79 -6.03 -1.63
C PRO A 156 8.58 -7.49 -2.09
N GLU A 157 7.38 -8.04 -1.96
CA GLU A 157 7.01 -9.36 -2.44
C GLU A 157 6.48 -9.41 -3.88
N TRP A 158 6.08 -8.27 -4.44
CA TRP A 158 5.33 -8.24 -5.70
C TRP A 158 6.08 -8.92 -6.86
N ALA A 159 7.40 -8.76 -6.96
CA ALA A 159 8.19 -9.43 -7.99
C ALA A 159 8.09 -10.96 -7.93
N LYS A 160 8.06 -11.55 -6.72
CA LYS A 160 7.87 -13.00 -6.54
C LYS A 160 6.43 -13.42 -6.85
N VAL A 161 5.44 -12.61 -6.47
CA VAL A 161 4.03 -12.83 -6.85
C VAL A 161 3.87 -12.82 -8.37
N GLN A 162 4.44 -11.83 -9.05
CA GLN A 162 4.36 -11.68 -10.50
C GLN A 162 4.93 -12.92 -11.22
N ALA A 163 6.04 -13.48 -10.71
CA ALA A 163 6.63 -14.70 -11.24
C ALA A 163 5.76 -15.96 -11.02
N MET A 164 4.77 -15.90 -10.13
CA MET A 164 3.81 -16.98 -9.85
C MET A 164 2.52 -16.87 -10.66
N LEU A 165 2.22 -15.70 -11.23
CA LEU A 165 1.03 -15.49 -12.05
C LEU A 165 1.19 -16.12 -13.43
N PRO A 166 0.12 -16.73 -13.99
CA PRO A 166 0.11 -17.09 -15.40
C PRO A 166 -0.01 -15.84 -16.28
N PRO A 167 0.24 -15.94 -17.60
CA PRO A 167 -0.09 -14.87 -18.53
C PRO A 167 -1.56 -14.46 -18.42
N LEU A 168 -1.82 -13.17 -18.25
CA LEU A 168 -3.18 -12.63 -18.03
C LEU A 168 -3.89 -12.25 -19.34
N ALA A 169 -3.16 -12.16 -20.45
CA ALA A 169 -3.71 -11.77 -21.74
C ALA A 169 -4.89 -12.66 -22.15
N GLY A 170 -6.05 -12.04 -22.40
CA GLY A 170 -7.29 -12.71 -22.79
C GLY A 170 -8.01 -13.46 -21.66
N LYS A 171 -7.55 -13.37 -20.40
CA LYS A 171 -8.10 -14.13 -19.28
C LYS A 171 -9.27 -13.44 -18.57
N GLN A 172 -10.16 -14.24 -17.98
CA GLN A 172 -11.13 -13.81 -16.97
C GLN A 172 -10.45 -13.81 -15.60
N VAL A 173 -10.21 -12.62 -15.04
CA VAL A 173 -9.46 -12.45 -13.79
C VAL A 173 -10.41 -12.05 -12.66
N LEU A 174 -10.23 -12.68 -11.50
CA LEU A 174 -10.93 -12.36 -10.26
C LEU A 174 -9.93 -11.88 -9.21
N ASP A 175 -10.19 -10.74 -8.59
CA ASP A 175 -9.38 -10.17 -7.50
C ASP A 175 -10.19 -10.16 -6.19
N LEU A 176 -9.75 -10.96 -5.23
CA LEU A 176 -10.41 -11.24 -3.95
C LEU A 176 -9.81 -10.33 -2.86
N GLY A 177 -10.58 -9.34 -2.40
CA GLY A 177 -10.08 -8.30 -1.50
C GLY A 177 -9.31 -7.22 -2.28
N CYS A 178 -9.92 -6.72 -3.35
CA CYS A 178 -9.25 -5.85 -4.33
C CYS A 178 -8.88 -4.46 -3.79
N GLY A 179 -9.42 -4.06 -2.63
CA GLY A 179 -9.21 -2.74 -2.05
C GLY A 179 -9.55 -1.62 -3.03
N TYR A 180 -8.59 -0.75 -3.32
CA TYR A 180 -8.73 0.33 -4.29
C TYR A 180 -8.39 -0.09 -5.74
N GLY A 181 -8.35 -1.40 -6.03
CA GLY A 181 -8.34 -1.96 -7.38
C GLY A 181 -7.01 -1.91 -8.13
N TRP A 182 -5.87 -1.89 -7.43
CA TRP A 182 -4.56 -1.84 -8.09
C TRP A 182 -4.30 -3.05 -8.97
N PHE A 183 -4.45 -4.27 -8.43
CA PHE A 183 -4.23 -5.49 -9.21
C PHE A 183 -5.24 -5.62 -10.35
N CYS A 184 -6.48 -5.17 -10.13
CA CYS A 184 -7.48 -5.11 -11.20
C CYS A 184 -7.00 -4.30 -12.41
N ARG A 185 -6.42 -3.11 -12.18
CA ARG A 185 -5.84 -2.27 -13.24
C ARG A 185 -4.60 -2.90 -13.85
N TYR A 186 -3.70 -3.46 -13.03
CA TYR A 186 -2.55 -4.21 -13.52
C TYR A 186 -2.95 -5.35 -14.45
N ALA A 187 -3.96 -6.15 -14.09
CA ALA A 187 -4.43 -7.27 -14.89
C ALA A 187 -5.03 -6.82 -16.23
N ARG A 188 -5.84 -5.75 -16.23
CA ARG A 188 -6.35 -5.12 -17.46
C ARG A 188 -5.20 -4.64 -18.35
N ASP A 189 -4.21 -3.95 -17.78
CA ASP A 189 -3.08 -3.40 -18.53
C ASP A 189 -2.15 -4.51 -19.06
N ALA A 190 -2.12 -5.67 -18.38
CA ALA A 190 -1.50 -6.91 -18.85
C ALA A 190 -2.35 -7.67 -19.90
N GLY A 191 -3.48 -7.10 -20.32
CA GLY A 191 -4.32 -7.62 -21.41
C GLY A 191 -5.45 -8.56 -21.00
N ALA A 192 -5.83 -8.61 -19.72
CA ALA A 192 -6.99 -9.41 -19.29
C ALA A 192 -8.25 -9.04 -20.07
N ALA A 193 -9.03 -10.05 -20.50
CA ALA A 193 -10.26 -9.84 -21.25
C ALA A 193 -11.34 -9.18 -20.37
N ARG A 194 -11.37 -9.55 -19.09
CA ARG A 194 -12.22 -8.95 -18.06
C ARG A 194 -11.59 -9.20 -16.71
N THR A 195 -11.66 -8.19 -15.85
CA THR A 195 -11.25 -8.31 -14.45
C THR A 195 -12.42 -7.96 -13.55
N VAL A 196 -12.60 -8.72 -12.47
CA VAL A 196 -13.61 -8.41 -11.45
C VAL A 196 -12.96 -8.29 -10.09
N GLY A 197 -13.05 -7.12 -9.48
CA GLY A 197 -12.59 -6.84 -8.12
C GLY A 197 -13.70 -6.97 -7.09
N LEU A 198 -13.46 -7.74 -6.04
CA LEU A 198 -14.37 -7.95 -4.92
C LEU A 198 -13.80 -7.31 -3.65
N ASP A 199 -14.60 -6.55 -2.92
CA ASP A 199 -14.22 -6.04 -1.60
C ASP A 199 -15.47 -5.81 -0.72
N VAL A 200 -15.33 -5.88 0.60
CA VAL A 200 -16.45 -5.60 1.53
C VAL A 200 -16.68 -4.09 1.73
N SER A 201 -15.64 -3.28 1.50
CA SER A 201 -15.63 -1.84 1.75
C SER A 201 -16.19 -1.05 0.57
N THR A 202 -17.38 -0.46 0.77
CA THR A 202 -17.98 0.45 -0.20
C THR A 202 -17.08 1.65 -0.51
N LEU A 203 -16.31 2.14 0.47
CA LEU A 203 -15.40 3.28 0.29
C LEU A 203 -14.21 2.92 -0.59
N MET A 204 -13.61 1.75 -0.38
CA MET A 204 -12.50 1.27 -1.21
C MET A 204 -12.95 1.02 -2.65
N LEU A 205 -14.12 0.41 -2.84
CA LEU A 205 -14.69 0.19 -4.17
C LEU A 205 -15.08 1.50 -4.87
N ALA A 206 -15.57 2.50 -4.13
CA ALA A 206 -15.82 3.83 -4.69
C ALA A 206 -14.51 4.44 -5.21
N LYS A 207 -13.42 4.31 -4.42
CA LYS A 207 -12.10 4.78 -4.82
C LYS A 207 -11.54 3.99 -6.01
N ALA A 208 -11.71 2.68 -6.01
CA ALA A 208 -11.30 1.82 -7.12
C ALA A 208 -11.97 2.23 -8.44
N ARG A 209 -13.29 2.52 -8.40
CA ARG A 209 -14.03 3.01 -9.56
C ARG A 209 -13.56 4.39 -10.02
N GLU A 210 -13.33 5.32 -9.08
CA GLU A 210 -12.79 6.66 -9.38
C GLU A 210 -11.44 6.59 -10.09
N MET A 211 -10.59 5.63 -9.72
CA MET A 211 -9.25 5.44 -10.29
C MET A 211 -9.22 4.61 -11.58
N THR A 212 -10.35 4.06 -12.01
CA THR A 212 -10.38 3.10 -13.10
C THR A 212 -11.04 3.73 -14.31
N ASP A 213 -10.22 4.08 -15.29
CA ASP A 213 -10.68 4.56 -16.58
C ASP A 213 -11.02 3.41 -17.54
N GLY A 214 -12.03 3.62 -18.38
CA GLY A 214 -12.37 2.70 -19.47
C GLY A 214 -13.09 1.40 -19.06
N PRO A 215 -13.48 0.58 -20.06
CA PRO A 215 -14.17 -0.69 -19.83
C PRO A 215 -13.20 -1.81 -19.41
N GLY A 216 -13.76 -2.95 -18.99
CA GLY A 216 -13.00 -4.19 -18.77
C GLY A 216 -12.74 -4.55 -17.30
N ILE A 217 -13.03 -3.64 -16.37
CA ILE A 217 -12.98 -3.91 -14.92
C ILE A 217 -14.36 -3.68 -14.31
N GLU A 218 -14.82 -4.65 -13.53
CA GLU A 218 -16.03 -4.53 -12.71
C GLU A 218 -15.65 -4.60 -11.24
N TYR A 219 -16.24 -3.73 -10.42
CA TYR A 219 -16.06 -3.76 -8.97
C TYR A 219 -17.38 -4.11 -8.29
N ARG A 220 -17.38 -5.16 -7.46
CA ARG A 220 -18.57 -5.64 -6.75
C ARG A 220 -18.31 -5.66 -5.24
N ARG A 221 -19.34 -5.29 -4.48
CA ARG A 221 -19.31 -5.42 -3.03
C ARG A 221 -19.75 -6.82 -2.66
N GLU A 222 -18.83 -7.64 -2.18
CA GLU A 222 -19.08 -9.03 -1.84
C GLU A 222 -18.35 -9.40 -0.56
N ASP A 223 -18.97 -10.27 0.24
CA ASP A 223 -18.34 -10.91 1.37
C ASP A 223 -17.78 -12.27 0.94
N LEU A 224 -16.47 -12.42 1.03
CA LEU A 224 -15.78 -13.64 0.59
C LEU A 224 -16.22 -14.89 1.39
N SER A 225 -16.74 -14.74 2.61
CA SER A 225 -17.24 -15.85 3.43
C SER A 225 -18.52 -16.49 2.89
N THR A 226 -19.29 -15.75 2.09
CA THR A 226 -20.56 -16.18 1.52
C THR A 226 -20.59 -16.13 -0.01
N LEU A 227 -19.42 -15.91 -0.62
CA LEU A 227 -19.27 -15.71 -2.05
C LEU A 227 -19.87 -16.87 -2.85
N ARG A 228 -20.52 -16.52 -3.96
CA ARG A 228 -21.03 -17.46 -4.95
C ARG A 228 -20.56 -17.00 -6.33
N LEU A 229 -20.02 -17.93 -7.10
CA LEU A 229 -19.52 -17.68 -8.44
C LEU A 229 -20.07 -18.73 -9.42
N PRO A 230 -20.33 -18.37 -10.68
CA PRO A 230 -20.70 -19.35 -11.70
C PRO A 230 -19.56 -20.35 -11.93
N ALA A 231 -19.91 -21.62 -12.14
CA ALA A 231 -18.91 -22.67 -12.44
C ALA A 231 -18.16 -22.37 -13.74
N ASN A 232 -16.86 -22.70 -13.78
CA ASN A 232 -15.99 -22.56 -14.95
C ASN A 232 -16.06 -21.16 -15.62
N SER A 233 -16.07 -20.11 -14.80
CA SER A 233 -16.19 -18.71 -15.26
C SER A 233 -14.92 -17.89 -15.11
N ILE A 234 -13.93 -18.38 -14.35
CA ILE A 234 -12.70 -17.67 -14.01
C ILE A 234 -11.49 -18.45 -14.52
N ASP A 235 -10.52 -17.77 -15.13
CA ASP A 235 -9.24 -18.35 -15.51
C ASP A 235 -8.20 -18.21 -14.39
N VAL A 236 -8.16 -17.02 -13.75
CA VAL A 236 -7.17 -16.65 -12.74
C VAL A 236 -7.86 -15.96 -11.59
N ALA A 237 -7.74 -16.51 -10.39
CA ALA A 237 -8.11 -15.88 -9.14
C ALA A 237 -6.85 -15.38 -8.42
N TYR A 238 -6.88 -14.14 -7.95
CA TYR A 238 -5.82 -13.50 -7.19
C TYR A 238 -6.34 -12.98 -5.85
N SER A 239 -5.52 -13.00 -4.82
CA SER A 239 -5.80 -12.31 -3.55
C SER A 239 -4.51 -11.81 -2.92
N SER A 240 -4.45 -10.54 -2.57
CA SER A 240 -3.32 -9.99 -1.80
C SER A 240 -3.73 -9.74 -0.37
N LEU A 241 -3.07 -10.39 0.59
CA LEU A 241 -3.18 -10.11 2.03
C LEU A 241 -4.63 -9.95 2.55
N ALA A 242 -5.57 -10.74 2.04
CA ALA A 242 -6.97 -10.66 2.44
C ALA A 242 -7.51 -11.95 3.08
N LEU A 243 -7.05 -13.12 2.62
CA LEU A 243 -7.69 -14.39 3.00
C LEU A 243 -7.52 -14.74 4.50
N HIS A 244 -6.50 -14.22 5.16
CA HIS A 244 -6.25 -14.45 6.59
C HIS A 244 -7.24 -13.73 7.51
N TYR A 245 -8.14 -12.91 6.99
CA TYR A 245 -9.26 -12.35 7.75
C TYR A 245 -10.48 -13.28 7.84
N LEU A 246 -10.59 -14.28 6.95
CA LEU A 246 -11.73 -15.19 6.93
C LEU A 246 -11.66 -16.19 8.07
N GLU A 247 -12.74 -16.36 8.84
CA GLU A 247 -12.90 -17.33 9.94
C GLU A 247 -12.87 -18.79 9.47
N ASP A 248 -13.49 -19.07 8.32
CA ASP A 248 -13.39 -20.35 7.63
C ASP A 248 -13.02 -20.13 6.15
N ILE A 249 -11.96 -20.79 5.72
CA ILE A 249 -11.41 -20.66 4.37
C ILE A 249 -11.97 -21.73 3.41
N HIS A 250 -12.47 -22.85 3.93
CA HIS A 250 -12.92 -23.99 3.11
C HIS A 250 -14.07 -23.61 2.16
N PRO A 251 -15.11 -22.84 2.59
CA PRO A 251 -16.19 -22.45 1.69
C PRO A 251 -15.70 -21.61 0.51
N LEU A 252 -14.71 -20.74 0.74
CA LEU A 252 -14.12 -19.95 -0.33
C LEU A 252 -13.31 -20.84 -1.29
N PHE A 253 -12.46 -21.73 -0.79
CA PHE A 253 -11.70 -22.63 -1.66
C PHE A 253 -12.59 -23.57 -2.48
N ALA A 254 -13.66 -24.12 -1.90
CA ALA A 254 -14.65 -24.88 -2.66
C ALA A 254 -15.34 -24.03 -3.76
N THR A 255 -15.69 -22.78 -3.43
CA THR A 255 -16.28 -21.84 -4.41
C THR A 255 -15.31 -21.53 -5.55
N LEU A 256 -14.02 -21.33 -5.23
CA LEU A 256 -12.98 -21.05 -6.21
C LEU A 256 -12.66 -22.27 -7.08
N GLU A 257 -12.62 -23.47 -6.50
CA GLU A 257 -12.45 -24.70 -7.28
C GLU A 257 -13.58 -24.86 -8.30
N GLN A 258 -14.83 -24.66 -7.87
CA GLN A 258 -15.99 -24.72 -8.78
C GLN A 258 -15.91 -23.64 -9.87
N ALA A 259 -15.55 -22.41 -9.51
CA ALA A 259 -15.56 -21.26 -10.40
C ALA A 259 -14.42 -21.26 -11.43
N LEU A 260 -13.26 -21.81 -11.07
CA LEU A 260 -12.13 -21.89 -11.98
C LEU A 260 -12.40 -22.89 -13.11
N VAL A 261 -12.00 -22.53 -14.33
CA VAL A 261 -11.95 -23.47 -15.46
C VAL A 261 -10.92 -24.58 -15.21
N PRO A 262 -11.02 -25.75 -15.85
CA PRO A 262 -9.94 -26.74 -15.82
C PRO A 262 -8.59 -26.11 -16.22
N GLY A 263 -7.55 -26.32 -15.39
CA GLY A 263 -6.25 -25.65 -15.54
C GLY A 263 -6.17 -24.20 -15.04
N GLY A 264 -7.28 -23.65 -14.52
CA GLY A 264 -7.33 -22.32 -13.92
C GLY A 264 -6.45 -22.22 -12.68
N LYS A 265 -6.04 -20.99 -12.35
CA LYS A 265 -5.05 -20.72 -11.30
C LYS A 265 -5.63 -19.90 -10.17
N LEU A 266 -5.20 -20.22 -8.95
CA LEU A 266 -5.34 -19.40 -7.76
C LEU A 266 -3.95 -18.99 -7.29
N VAL A 267 -3.69 -17.70 -7.18
CA VAL A 267 -2.46 -17.15 -6.59
C VAL A 267 -2.83 -16.21 -5.45
N PHE A 268 -2.29 -16.41 -4.25
CA PHE A 268 -2.56 -15.50 -3.15
C PHE A 268 -1.39 -15.31 -2.21
N THR A 269 -1.45 -14.23 -1.43
CA THR A 269 -0.56 -13.97 -0.31
C THR A 269 -1.34 -13.90 1.00
N ALA A 270 -0.72 -14.32 2.09
CA ALA A 270 -1.27 -14.17 3.43
C ALA A 270 -0.15 -14.05 4.46
N GLU A 271 -0.47 -13.50 5.64
CA GLU A 271 0.47 -13.42 6.74
C GLU A 271 0.94 -14.82 7.15
N HIS A 272 2.24 -14.94 7.39
CA HIS A 272 2.86 -16.22 7.70
C HIS A 272 2.41 -16.72 9.08
N PRO A 273 2.27 -18.03 9.28
CA PRO A 273 1.92 -18.60 10.58
C PRO A 273 2.97 -18.32 11.67
N ILE A 274 4.25 -18.17 11.32
CA ILE A 274 5.29 -17.69 12.27
C ILE A 274 4.97 -16.27 12.75
N TYR A 275 4.54 -15.41 11.84
CA TYR A 275 4.21 -14.02 12.14
C TYR A 275 2.90 -13.86 12.91
N THR A 276 1.91 -14.73 12.67
CA THR A 276 0.60 -14.69 13.36
C THR A 276 0.52 -15.55 14.62
N ALA A 277 1.49 -16.42 14.88
CA ALA A 277 1.47 -17.29 16.06
C ALA A 277 1.43 -16.51 17.39
N PRO A 278 2.31 -15.50 17.61
CA PRO A 278 2.29 -14.70 18.84
C PRO A 278 0.98 -13.94 19.05
N LEU A 279 0.56 -13.84 20.32
CA LEU A 279 -0.55 -12.95 20.69
C LEU A 279 -0.14 -11.46 20.58
N GLU A 280 1.14 -11.17 20.82
CA GLU A 280 1.74 -9.86 20.59
C GLU A 280 2.80 -9.99 19.48
N GLN A 281 2.52 -9.40 18.32
CA GLN A 281 3.36 -9.49 17.12
C GLN A 281 4.52 -8.48 17.21
N ALA A 282 5.47 -8.73 18.11
CA ALA A 282 6.61 -7.86 18.35
C ALA A 282 7.92 -8.63 18.49
N TRP A 283 9.01 -8.00 18.08
CA TRP A 283 10.37 -8.48 18.35
C TRP A 283 10.66 -8.44 19.84
N LEU A 284 11.25 -9.52 20.35
CA LEU A 284 11.84 -9.56 21.67
C LEU A 284 13.33 -9.27 21.57
N GLN A 285 13.88 -8.60 22.57
CA GLN A 285 15.31 -8.38 22.70
C GLN A 285 15.76 -8.91 24.05
N ASP A 286 16.80 -9.75 24.06
CA ASP A 286 17.37 -10.26 25.29
C ASP A 286 18.36 -9.26 25.93
N ARG A 287 18.94 -9.63 27.08
CA ARG A 287 19.89 -8.78 27.82
C ARG A 287 21.21 -8.51 27.07
N THR A 288 21.52 -9.31 26.06
CA THR A 288 22.72 -9.16 25.22
C THR A 288 22.44 -8.29 23.98
N GLY A 289 21.19 -7.88 23.79
CA GLY A 289 20.75 -7.13 22.62
C GLY A 289 20.34 -8.03 21.45
N GLN A 290 20.38 -9.36 21.60
CA GLN A 290 19.98 -10.28 20.53
C GLN A 290 18.46 -10.23 20.34
N ARG A 291 18.05 -9.96 19.10
CA ARG A 291 16.63 -9.95 18.70
C ARG A 291 16.15 -11.36 18.39
N SER A 292 14.92 -11.66 18.75
CA SER A 292 14.23 -12.89 18.34
C SER A 292 12.75 -12.63 18.11
N TRP A 293 12.16 -13.39 17.18
CA TRP A 293 10.72 -13.40 16.98
C TRP A 293 10.13 -14.57 17.78
N PRO A 294 9.23 -14.32 18.75
CA PRO A 294 8.65 -15.41 19.52
C PRO A 294 7.77 -16.27 18.61
N VAL A 295 7.81 -17.59 18.78
CA VAL A 295 6.86 -18.52 18.16
C VAL A 295 6.17 -19.30 19.26
N ASN A 296 5.19 -18.64 19.88
CA ASN A 296 4.34 -19.22 20.91
C ASN A 296 2.96 -19.47 20.32
N HIS A 297 2.21 -20.45 20.84
CA HIS A 297 0.82 -20.72 20.42
C HIS A 297 0.64 -21.13 18.94
N TYR A 298 1.69 -21.57 18.24
CA TYR A 298 1.62 -21.97 16.82
C TYR A 298 0.63 -23.10 16.52
N GLN A 299 0.44 -24.02 17.47
CA GLN A 299 -0.55 -25.11 17.32
C GLN A 299 -1.98 -24.68 17.68
N GLN A 300 -2.17 -23.47 18.22
CA GLN A 300 -3.46 -22.93 18.65
C GLN A 300 -4.02 -22.02 17.56
N GLU A 301 -4.60 -22.63 16.53
CA GLU A 301 -5.28 -21.93 15.43
C GLU A 301 -6.51 -21.16 15.92
N GLY A 302 -6.89 -20.09 15.21
CA GLY A 302 -8.04 -19.25 15.52
C GLY A 302 -7.71 -17.75 15.62
N GLU A 303 -8.59 -17.01 16.27
CA GLU A 303 -8.55 -15.54 16.26
C GLU A 303 -7.23 -14.99 16.83
N ARG A 304 -6.71 -13.96 16.16
CA ARG A 304 -5.65 -13.07 16.64
C ARG A 304 -6.14 -11.64 16.52
N LEU A 305 -6.02 -10.90 17.60
CA LEU A 305 -6.27 -9.46 17.60
C LEU A 305 -4.95 -8.77 17.29
N SER A 306 -4.91 -8.07 16.17
CA SER A 306 -3.78 -7.22 15.82
C SER A 306 -4.24 -5.77 15.90
N ASN A 307 -3.43 -4.94 16.55
CA ASN A 307 -3.62 -3.49 16.59
C ASN A 307 -2.69 -2.77 15.62
N TRP A 308 -2.07 -3.52 14.68
CA TRP A 308 -1.03 -3.00 13.79
C TRP A 308 -1.54 -1.92 12.82
N PHE A 309 -2.70 -2.13 12.19
CA PHE A 309 -3.24 -1.20 11.18
C PHE A 309 -4.42 -0.38 11.69
N ALA A 310 -5.24 -0.96 12.55
CA ALA A 310 -6.32 -0.33 13.30
C ALA A 310 -6.55 -1.13 14.57
N GLU A 311 -7.13 -0.50 15.60
CA GLU A 311 -7.49 -1.20 16.82
C GLU A 311 -8.56 -2.27 16.53
N GLY A 312 -8.33 -3.49 17.01
CA GLY A 312 -9.31 -4.58 16.92
C GLY A 312 -9.43 -5.29 15.57
N VAL A 313 -8.41 -5.24 14.71
CA VAL A 313 -8.40 -6.05 13.48
C VAL A 313 -8.28 -7.53 13.86
N LYS A 314 -9.36 -8.28 13.59
CA LYS A 314 -9.43 -9.73 13.79
C LYS A 314 -8.82 -10.45 12.60
N LYS A 315 -7.77 -11.22 12.85
CA LYS A 315 -7.13 -12.12 11.90
C LYS A 315 -7.33 -13.56 12.37
N GLN A 316 -7.08 -14.51 11.48
CA GLN A 316 -7.16 -15.94 11.79
C GLN A 316 -5.80 -16.58 11.61
N HIS A 317 -5.18 -16.93 12.74
CA HIS A 317 -3.97 -17.75 12.73
C HIS A 317 -4.33 -19.15 12.26
N ARG A 318 -3.67 -19.58 11.19
CA ARG A 318 -3.71 -20.95 10.67
C ARG A 318 -2.29 -21.41 10.43
N ARG A 319 -2.01 -22.68 10.64
CA ARG A 319 -0.73 -23.30 10.27
C ARG A 319 -0.63 -23.39 8.75
N LEU A 320 0.60 -23.44 8.22
CA LEU A 320 0.82 -23.67 6.79
C LEU A 320 0.15 -24.97 6.32
N ALA A 321 0.24 -26.03 7.15
CA ALA A 321 -0.42 -27.30 6.89
C ALA A 321 -1.95 -27.14 6.70
N THR A 322 -2.59 -26.27 7.48
CA THR A 322 -4.04 -26.03 7.38
C THR A 322 -4.39 -25.29 6.09
N TRP A 323 -3.60 -24.30 5.67
CA TRP A 323 -3.77 -23.64 4.37
C TRP A 323 -3.62 -24.63 3.20
N ILE A 324 -2.55 -25.43 3.22
CA ILE A 324 -2.22 -26.39 2.17
C ILE A 324 -3.26 -27.50 2.09
N ASN A 325 -3.62 -28.09 3.22
CA ASN A 325 -4.58 -29.20 3.25
C ASN A 325 -5.98 -28.73 2.83
N ALA A 326 -6.42 -27.54 3.24
CA ALA A 326 -7.71 -26.99 2.81
C ALA A 326 -7.80 -26.83 1.28
N LEU A 327 -6.70 -26.43 0.62
CA LEU A 327 -6.63 -26.39 -0.84
C LEU A 327 -6.69 -27.79 -1.46
N ILE A 328 -5.89 -28.73 -0.96
CA ILE A 328 -5.84 -30.11 -1.46
C ILE A 328 -7.20 -30.79 -1.32
N GLU A 329 -7.83 -30.67 -0.15
CA GLU A 329 -9.15 -31.22 0.15
C GLU A 329 -10.24 -30.59 -0.72
N SER A 330 -10.09 -29.32 -1.09
CA SER A 330 -11.00 -28.64 -2.02
C SER A 330 -10.79 -29.06 -3.49
N GLY A 331 -9.72 -29.79 -3.81
CA GLY A 331 -9.45 -30.31 -5.16
C GLY A 331 -8.32 -29.61 -5.92
N PHE A 332 -7.62 -28.67 -5.29
CA PHE A 332 -6.48 -27.99 -5.92
C PHE A 332 -5.20 -28.82 -5.90
N VAL A 333 -4.33 -28.59 -6.89
CA VAL A 333 -2.94 -29.03 -6.89
C VAL A 333 -2.06 -27.85 -6.47
N ILE A 334 -1.24 -28.02 -5.43
CA ILE A 334 -0.27 -27.00 -5.03
C ILE A 334 0.86 -26.96 -6.08
N GLU A 335 1.14 -25.78 -6.61
CA GLU A 335 2.15 -25.59 -7.66
C GLU A 335 3.41 -24.94 -7.11
N LYS A 336 3.24 -23.98 -6.19
CA LYS A 336 4.36 -23.33 -5.51
C LYS A 336 3.92 -22.74 -4.17
N LEU A 337 4.78 -22.89 -3.18
CA LEU A 337 4.75 -22.19 -1.89
C LEU A 337 6.08 -21.46 -1.75
N ASP A 338 6.03 -20.18 -1.40
CA ASP A 338 7.19 -19.34 -1.14
C ASP A 338 6.97 -18.64 0.21
N GLU A 339 7.87 -18.83 1.17
CA GLU A 339 7.90 -18.07 2.42
C GLU A 339 8.81 -16.87 2.16
N TRP A 340 8.19 -15.70 1.95
CA TRP A 340 8.91 -14.56 1.40
C TRP A 340 9.98 -14.07 2.36
N GLY A 341 11.16 -13.84 1.80
CA GLY A 341 12.24 -13.07 2.40
C GLY A 341 12.82 -12.09 1.38
N PRO A 342 13.40 -10.97 1.84
CA PRO A 342 13.98 -9.96 0.97
C PRO A 342 15.31 -10.42 0.37
N GLU A 343 15.53 -10.09 -0.89
CA GLU A 343 16.81 -10.29 -1.56
C GLU A 343 17.87 -9.29 -1.08
N ALA A 344 19.16 -9.60 -1.25
CA ALA A 344 20.25 -8.71 -0.83
C ALA A 344 20.16 -7.30 -1.44
N GLU A 345 19.71 -7.21 -2.69
CA GLU A 345 19.47 -5.93 -3.37
C GLU A 345 18.32 -5.15 -2.72
N GLN A 346 17.25 -5.82 -2.29
CA GLN A 346 16.14 -5.20 -1.59
C GLN A 346 16.55 -4.71 -0.20
N ILE A 347 17.40 -5.45 0.50
CA ILE A 347 17.99 -5.03 1.78
C ILE A 347 18.93 -3.84 1.56
N ALA A 348 19.72 -3.83 0.49
CA ALA A 348 20.60 -2.70 0.17
C ALA A 348 19.80 -1.42 -0.09
N LEU A 349 18.66 -1.53 -0.78
CA LEU A 349 17.74 -0.41 -1.08
C LEU A 349 16.90 0.00 0.15
N ASN A 350 16.51 -0.96 0.98
CA ASN A 350 15.76 -0.74 2.21
C ASN A 350 16.32 -1.62 3.34
N PRO A 351 17.31 -1.13 4.11
CA PRO A 351 17.93 -1.88 5.20
C PRO A 351 16.97 -2.34 6.29
N ALA A 352 15.80 -1.70 6.44
CA ALA A 352 14.77 -2.14 7.37
C ALA A 352 14.21 -3.53 7.01
N LEU A 353 14.27 -3.92 5.73
CA LEU A 353 13.89 -5.28 5.32
C LEU A 353 14.82 -6.35 5.89
N ALA A 354 16.03 -6.03 6.37
CA ALA A 354 16.94 -7.04 6.89
C ALA A 354 16.33 -7.93 7.99
N GLU A 355 15.41 -7.40 8.80
CA GLU A 355 14.72 -8.21 9.82
C GLU A 355 13.74 -9.23 9.24
N GLU A 356 13.26 -9.01 8.02
CA GLU A 356 12.39 -9.94 7.30
C GLU A 356 13.17 -11.17 6.79
N ALA A 357 14.51 -11.09 6.76
CA ALA A 357 15.36 -12.25 6.51
C ALA A 357 15.46 -13.20 7.73
N GLU A 358 15.15 -12.72 8.94
CA GLU A 358 15.20 -13.50 10.18
C GLU A 358 13.89 -14.28 10.43
N ARG A 359 12.76 -13.76 9.94
CA ARG A 359 11.45 -14.43 10.03
C ARG A 359 10.49 -14.01 8.89
N PRO A 360 9.82 -14.97 8.23
CA PRO A 360 8.88 -14.64 7.16
C PRO A 360 7.64 -13.92 7.73
N MET A 361 7.33 -12.74 7.20
CA MET A 361 6.07 -12.04 7.50
C MET A 361 4.90 -12.61 6.71
N ILE A 362 5.15 -13.08 5.49
CA ILE A 362 4.12 -13.51 4.55
C ILE A 362 4.53 -14.81 3.84
N PHE A 363 3.55 -15.55 3.35
CA PHE A 363 3.78 -16.55 2.31
C PHE A 363 2.99 -16.22 1.05
N LEU A 364 3.49 -16.72 -0.07
CA LEU A 364 2.86 -16.70 -1.38
C LEU A 364 2.52 -18.15 -1.74
N LEU A 365 1.33 -18.36 -2.30
CA LEU A 365 0.90 -19.69 -2.71
C LEU A 365 0.25 -19.61 -4.10
N ALA A 366 0.70 -20.50 -4.98
CA ALA A 366 0.07 -20.77 -6.27
C ALA A 366 -0.48 -22.20 -6.28
N ALA A 367 -1.74 -22.33 -6.69
CA ALA A 367 -2.45 -23.59 -6.82
C ALA A 367 -3.24 -23.62 -8.13
N GLY A 368 -3.36 -24.81 -8.73
CA GLY A 368 -4.06 -25.02 -9.98
C GLY A 368 -5.26 -25.96 -9.83
N LYS A 369 -6.34 -25.67 -10.55
CA LYS A 369 -7.41 -26.65 -10.75
C LYS A 369 -6.93 -27.70 -11.75
N PRO A 370 -7.06 -29.02 -11.46
CA PRO A 370 -6.72 -30.06 -12.42
C PRO A 370 -7.43 -29.90 -13.76
N GLN A 371 -6.83 -30.41 -14.84
CA GLN A 371 -7.37 -30.39 -16.20
C GLN A 371 -8.53 -31.38 -16.44
N ARG A 372 -9.12 -31.95 -15.39
CA ARG A 372 -9.99 -33.13 -15.48
C ARG A 372 -11.35 -32.87 -16.12
#